data_AF-A0A2T2W4Q8-F1
#
_entry.id   AF-A0A2T2W4Q8-F1
#
_cell.length_a   1.000
_cell.length_b   1.000
_cell.length_c   1.000
_cell.angle_alpha   90.00
_cell.angle_beta   90.00
_cell.angle_gamma   90.00
#
_symmetry.space_group_name_H-M   'P 1'
#
loop_
_entity.id
_entity.type
_entity.pdbx_description
1 polymer ?
#
loop_
_entity_poly.entity_id
_entity_poly.type
_entity_poly.pdbx_seq_one_letter_code
_entity_poly.pdbx_strand_id
1 'polypeptide(L)'
;MAAVLRKLIYTWGWRQAGLVALSGMVMALALPPWSLWPLAWVGLVPLWWVVVATPSIALAAVYGLLWGLVYYGISLAWITHLHPLMWMGVPWLSSVAIALSAWIFIVLWGSVCIAVWGGAIAWLARRSGRPGWLVLAGAALWCALEALRNYTPLDWSPL
;
A
#
# COMPACT_ATOMS: atom_id res chain seq x y z
N MET A 1 -6.66 23.44 -2.41
CA MET A 1 -5.71 22.42 -2.92
C MET A 1 -4.23 22.84 -2.77
N ALA A 2 -3.83 24.03 -3.22
CA ALA A 2 -2.42 24.48 -3.19
C ALA A 2 -1.77 24.56 -1.79
N ALA A 3 -2.51 24.94 -0.75
CA ALA A 3 -1.98 25.03 0.62
C ALA A 3 -1.66 23.67 1.25
N VAL A 4 -2.46 22.64 0.94
CA VAL A 4 -2.25 21.27 1.44
C VAL A 4 -1.00 20.67 0.81
N LEU A 5 -0.84 20.81 -0.51
CA LEU A 5 0.35 20.35 -1.24
C LEU A 5 1.62 21.02 -0.73
N ARG A 6 1.58 22.34 -0.48
CA ARG A 6 2.74 23.08 0.06
C ARG A 6 3.13 22.61 1.46
N LYS A 7 2.15 22.35 2.33
CA LYS A 7 2.39 21.83 3.68
C LYS A 7 2.99 20.41 3.62
N LEU A 8 2.47 19.55 2.74
CA LEU A 8 3.00 18.20 2.52
C LEU A 8 4.47 18.23 2.10
N ILE A 9 4.80 19.03 1.09
CA ILE A 9 6.17 19.18 0.58
C ILE A 9 7.11 19.66 1.69
N TYR A 10 6.68 20.62 2.52
CA TYR A 10 7.49 21.14 3.61
C TYR A 10 7.74 20.11 4.72
N THR A 11 6.72 19.30 5.05
CA THR A 11 6.84 18.25 6.08
C THR A 11 7.43 16.93 5.55
N TRP A 12 7.77 16.87 4.26
CA TRP A 12 8.24 15.64 3.61
C TRP A 12 9.63 15.24 4.12
N GLY A 13 9.69 14.13 4.84
CA GLY A 13 10.96 13.50 5.20
C GLY A 13 11.41 12.49 4.16
N TRP A 14 12.47 12.80 3.39
CA TRP A 14 13.08 11.84 2.45
C TRP A 14 13.56 10.55 3.14
N ARG A 15 14.07 10.67 4.37
CA ARG A 15 14.44 9.52 5.20
C ARG A 15 13.24 8.63 5.52
N GLN A 16 12.11 9.23 5.90
CA GLN A 16 10.87 8.51 6.18
C GLN A 16 10.31 7.85 4.92
N ALA A 17 10.33 8.56 3.79
CA ALA A 17 9.92 8.00 2.50
C ALA A 17 10.77 6.79 2.10
N GLY A 18 12.09 6.88 2.24
CA GLY A 18 13.01 5.77 1.98
C GLY A 18 12.77 4.57 2.90
N LEU A 19 12.57 4.81 4.21
CA LEU A 19 12.24 3.76 5.17
C LEU A 19 10.91 3.06 4.83
N VAL A 20 9.88 3.83 4.49
CA VAL A 20 8.56 3.32 4.13
C VAL A 20 8.64 2.49 2.84
N ALA A 21 9.32 3.00 1.81
CA ALA A 21 9.53 2.27 0.56
C ALA A 21 10.30 0.95 0.79
N LEU A 22 11.41 1.00 1.54
CA LEU A 22 12.19 -0.20 1.89
C LEU A 22 11.33 -1.22 2.64
N SER A 23 10.50 -0.76 3.58
CA SER A 23 9.62 -1.64 4.34
C SER A 23 8.53 -2.30 3.48
N GLY A 24 8.00 -1.59 2.47
CA GLY A 24 7.08 -2.17 1.49
C GLY A 24 7.75 -3.23 0.60
N MET A 25 9.02 -3.02 0.24
CA MET A 25 9.81 -4.02 -0.48
C MET A 25 10.07 -5.26 0.38
N VAL A 26 10.44 -5.08 1.66
CA VAL A 26 10.61 -6.20 2.62
C VAL A 26 9.30 -6.97 2.80
N MET A 27 8.16 -6.28 2.85
CA MET A 27 6.85 -6.92 2.89
C MET A 27 6.60 -7.77 1.64
N ALA A 28 6.98 -7.31 0.45
CA ALA A 28 6.79 -8.08 -0.77
C ALA A 28 7.60 -9.40 -0.77
N LEU A 29 8.75 -9.43 -0.11
CA LEU A 29 9.54 -10.68 0.04
C LEU A 29 8.87 -11.72 0.96
N ALA A 30 7.89 -11.32 1.76
CA ALA A 30 7.13 -12.25 2.59
C ALA A 30 6.20 -13.16 1.75
N LEU A 31 5.93 -12.77 0.50
CA LEU A 31 5.03 -13.44 -0.42
C LEU A 31 5.79 -14.33 -1.42
N PRO A 32 5.08 -15.20 -2.18
CA PRO A 32 5.67 -15.91 -3.30
C PRO A 32 6.40 -14.96 -4.27
N PRO A 33 7.54 -15.35 -4.86
CA PRO A 33 8.13 -16.70 -4.81
C PRO A 33 9.00 -17.00 -3.58
N TRP A 34 9.38 -15.99 -2.77
CA TRP A 34 10.32 -16.19 -1.67
C TRP A 34 9.66 -16.73 -0.40
N SER A 35 8.40 -16.35 -0.16
CA SER A 35 7.57 -16.84 0.95
C SER A 35 8.24 -16.70 2.33
N LEU A 36 9.03 -15.63 2.52
CA LEU A 36 9.73 -15.33 3.77
C LEU A 36 8.77 -14.68 4.78
N TRP A 37 7.69 -15.38 5.13
CA TRP A 37 6.58 -14.85 5.93
C TRP A 37 6.99 -14.11 7.22
N PRO A 38 8.08 -14.43 7.96
CA PRO A 38 8.47 -13.65 9.14
C PRO A 38 8.85 -12.20 8.80
N LEU A 39 9.29 -11.93 7.57
CA LEU A 39 9.60 -10.57 7.11
C LEU A 39 8.36 -9.67 7.03
N ALA A 40 7.14 -10.23 7.01
CA ALA A 40 5.93 -9.42 7.02
C ALA A 40 5.86 -8.50 8.25
N TRP A 41 6.25 -9.02 9.41
CA TRP A 41 6.34 -8.23 10.65
C TRP A 41 7.36 -7.09 10.53
N VAL A 42 8.53 -7.39 9.95
CA VAL A 42 9.60 -6.42 9.73
C VAL A 42 9.18 -5.35 8.72
N GLY A 43 8.42 -5.71 7.69
CA GLY A 43 7.88 -4.79 6.69
C GLY A 43 6.77 -3.86 7.21
N LEU A 44 5.99 -4.30 8.21
CA LEU A 44 4.92 -3.50 8.79
C LEU A 44 5.39 -2.49 9.84
N VAL A 45 6.41 -2.82 10.64
CA VAL A 45 6.87 -1.98 11.77
C VAL A 45 7.28 -0.56 11.33
N PRO A 46 8.10 -0.36 10.27
CA PRO A 46 8.51 0.98 9.83
C PRO A 46 7.33 1.81 9.32
N LEU A 47 6.38 1.20 8.60
CA LEU A 47 5.17 1.88 8.16
C LEU A 47 4.36 2.39 9.36
N TRP A 48 4.09 1.50 10.33
CA TRP A 48 3.33 1.86 11.53
C TRP A 48 3.98 3.02 12.28
N TRP A 49 5.30 2.94 12.50
CA TRP A 49 6.04 3.97 13.21
C TRP A 49 5.95 5.33 12.51
N VAL A 50 6.18 5.38 11.20
CA VAL A 50 6.12 6.62 10.42
C VAL A 50 4.71 7.22 10.40
N VAL A 51 3.67 6.38 10.26
CA VAL A 51 2.26 6.79 10.27
C VAL A 51 1.87 7.43 11.60
N VAL A 52 2.33 6.88 12.73
CA VAL A 52 2.02 7.43 14.05
C VAL A 52 2.86 8.68 14.36
N ALA A 53 4.13 8.71 13.94
CA ALA A 53 5.05 9.81 14.23
C ALA A 53 4.82 11.07 13.38
N THR A 54 4.20 10.94 12.20
CA THR A 54 4.03 12.09 11.30
C THR A 54 2.97 13.09 11.80
N PRO A 55 3.23 14.41 11.75
CA PRO A 55 2.30 15.40 12.29
C PRO A 55 1.02 15.59 11.45
N SER A 56 0.98 15.08 10.20
CA SER A 56 -0.12 15.31 9.26
C SER A 56 -0.85 14.01 8.90
N ILE A 57 -2.19 14.00 8.98
CA ILE A 57 -3.04 12.88 8.52
C ILE A 57 -2.81 12.63 7.03
N ALA A 58 -2.79 13.70 6.24
CA ALA A 58 -2.58 13.59 4.80
C ALA A 58 -1.19 13.01 4.48
N LEU A 59 -0.17 13.39 5.26
CA LEU A 59 1.18 12.84 5.06
C LEU A 59 1.24 11.36 5.44
N ALA A 60 0.55 10.95 6.51
CA ALA A 60 0.42 9.53 6.87
C ALA A 60 -0.25 8.72 5.76
N ALA A 61 -1.30 9.26 5.14
CA ALA A 61 -1.96 8.63 4.00
C ALA A 61 -1.01 8.55 2.78
N VAL A 62 -0.21 9.58 2.51
CA VAL A 62 0.79 9.54 1.43
C VAL A 62 1.88 8.50 1.71
N TYR A 63 2.34 8.35 2.96
CA TYR A 63 3.26 7.26 3.31
C TYR A 63 2.63 5.89 3.16
N GLY A 64 1.36 5.73 3.57
CA GLY A 64 0.59 4.50 3.31
C GLY A 64 0.47 4.20 1.82
N LEU A 65 0.20 5.22 1.00
CA LEU A 65 0.15 5.10 -0.46
C LEU A 65 1.49 4.66 -1.03
N LEU A 66 2.60 5.30 -0.63
CA LEU A 66 3.94 4.96 -1.08
C LEU A 66 4.30 3.51 -0.72
N TRP A 67 4.02 3.11 0.52
CA TRP A 67 4.25 1.73 0.97
C TRP A 67 3.46 0.74 0.11
N GLY A 68 2.17 1.02 -0.09
CA GLY A 68 1.28 0.20 -0.89
C GLY A 68 1.76 0.09 -2.34
N LEU A 69 2.19 1.19 -2.96
CA LEU A 69 2.67 1.21 -4.34
C LEU A 69 3.89 0.31 -4.52
N VAL A 70 4.84 0.36 -3.58
CA VAL A 70 6.02 -0.51 -3.61
C VAL A 70 5.64 -1.96 -3.37
N TYR A 71 4.86 -2.22 -2.31
CA TYR A 71 4.46 -3.57 -1.93
C TYR A 71 3.62 -4.26 -3.01
N TYR A 72 2.49 -3.68 -3.41
CA TYR A 72 1.61 -4.23 -4.44
C TYR A 72 2.27 -4.22 -5.81
N GLY A 73 3.04 -3.17 -6.13
CA GLY A 73 3.76 -3.07 -7.41
C GLY A 73 4.69 -4.25 -7.62
N ILE A 74 5.48 -4.61 -6.61
CA ILE A 74 6.39 -5.77 -6.66
C ILE A 74 5.59 -7.08 -6.64
N SER A 75 4.67 -7.23 -5.68
CA SER A 75 3.97 -8.50 -5.44
C SER A 75 3.04 -8.91 -6.59
N LEU A 76 2.50 -7.93 -7.33
CA LEU A 76 1.57 -8.16 -8.44
C LEU A 76 2.23 -7.98 -9.82
N ALA A 77 3.55 -7.77 -9.88
CA ALA A 77 4.29 -7.55 -11.13
C ALA A 77 4.10 -8.69 -12.15
N TRP A 78 3.84 -9.91 -11.67
CA TRP A 78 3.59 -11.09 -12.49
C TRP A 78 2.39 -10.92 -13.45
N ILE A 79 1.44 -10.02 -13.16
CA ILE A 79 0.29 -9.74 -14.04
C ILE A 79 0.74 -9.16 -15.39
N THR A 80 1.88 -8.47 -15.41
CA THR A 80 2.47 -7.99 -16.66
C THR A 80 2.96 -9.13 -17.56
N HIS A 81 3.26 -10.31 -16.99
CA HIS A 81 3.65 -11.51 -17.73
C HIS A 81 2.46 -12.23 -18.40
N LEU A 82 1.22 -11.77 -18.20
CA LEU A 82 0.07 -12.25 -18.98
C LEU A 82 0.17 -11.87 -20.46
N HIS A 83 0.92 -10.81 -20.78
CA HIS A 83 1.31 -10.52 -22.14
C HIS A 83 2.33 -11.56 -22.63
N PRO A 84 2.19 -12.14 -23.84
CA PRO A 84 1.23 -11.78 -24.90
C PRO A 84 -0.10 -12.53 -24.86
N LEU A 85 -1.20 -11.81 -25.08
CA LEU A 85 -2.58 -12.33 -25.17
C LEU A 85 -3.01 -12.65 -26.62
N MET A 86 -2.04 -12.81 -27.54
CA MET A 86 -2.31 -13.07 -28.96
C MET A 86 -3.07 -14.39 -29.19
N TRP A 87 -2.94 -15.34 -28.27
CA TRP A 87 -3.68 -16.62 -28.29
C TRP A 87 -5.20 -16.43 -28.15
N MET A 88 -5.65 -15.28 -27.65
CA MET A 88 -7.06 -14.86 -27.61
C MET A 88 -7.46 -13.98 -28.80
N GLY A 89 -6.60 -13.82 -29.80
CA GLY A 89 -6.82 -12.93 -30.94
C GLY A 89 -6.59 -11.43 -30.64
N VAL A 90 -6.05 -11.08 -29.47
CA VAL A 90 -5.77 -9.69 -29.09
C VAL A 90 -4.45 -9.23 -29.72
N PRO A 91 -4.41 -8.10 -30.47
CA PRO A 91 -3.16 -7.56 -31.04
C PRO A 91 -2.11 -7.22 -29.98
N TRP A 92 -0.83 -7.23 -30.37
CA TRP A 92 0.30 -7.12 -29.43
C TRP A 92 0.23 -5.87 -28.56
N LEU A 93 0.01 -4.70 -29.19
CA LEU A 93 -0.06 -3.42 -28.48
C LEU A 93 -1.27 -3.34 -27.54
N SER A 94 -2.42 -3.85 -27.98
CA SER A 94 -3.63 -3.96 -27.15
C SER A 94 -3.38 -4.89 -25.96
N SER A 95 -2.64 -5.98 -26.15
CA SER A 95 -2.28 -6.89 -25.06
C SER A 95 -1.38 -6.22 -24.02
N VAL A 96 -0.38 -5.43 -24.44
CA VAL A 96 0.46 -4.64 -23.52
C VAL A 96 -0.40 -3.66 -22.73
N ALA A 97 -1.30 -2.93 -23.41
CA ALA A 97 -2.20 -1.97 -22.77
C ALA A 97 -3.11 -2.62 -21.73
N ILE A 98 -3.68 -3.80 -22.04
CA ILE A 98 -4.53 -4.55 -21.11
C ILE A 98 -3.74 -4.99 -19.88
N ALA A 99 -2.58 -5.64 -20.05
CA ALA A 99 -1.79 -6.15 -18.93
C ALA A 99 -1.29 -5.03 -18.00
N LEU A 100 -0.78 -3.93 -18.59
CA LEU A 100 -0.33 -2.77 -17.81
C LEU A 100 -1.49 -2.06 -17.12
N SER A 101 -2.63 -1.89 -17.80
CA SER A 101 -3.80 -1.25 -17.18
C SER A 101 -4.29 -2.06 -16.00
N ALA A 102 -4.44 -3.39 -16.16
CA ALA A 102 -4.87 -4.27 -15.08
C ALA A 102 -3.93 -4.17 -13.87
N TRP A 103 -2.61 -4.28 -14.10
CA TRP A 103 -1.60 -4.15 -13.04
C TRP A 103 -1.63 -2.78 -12.35
N ILE A 104 -1.75 -1.68 -13.09
CA ILE A 104 -1.83 -0.34 -12.50
C ILE A 104 -3.09 -0.19 -11.64
N PHE A 105 -4.26 -0.62 -12.13
CA PHE A 105 -5.52 -0.45 -11.39
C PHE A 105 -5.54 -1.23 -10.08
N ILE A 106 -5.12 -2.50 -10.07
CA ILE A 106 -5.09 -3.31 -8.84
C ILE A 106 -4.02 -2.80 -7.86
N VAL A 107 -2.85 -2.36 -8.34
CA VAL A 107 -1.80 -1.77 -7.49
C VAL A 107 -2.30 -0.49 -6.84
N LEU A 108 -2.92 0.40 -7.62
CA LEU A 108 -3.50 1.63 -7.10
C LEU A 108 -4.60 1.35 -6.10
N TRP A 109 -5.49 0.40 -6.39
CA TRP A 109 -6.59 0.02 -5.51
C TRP A 109 -6.09 -0.48 -4.15
N GLY A 110 -5.15 -1.43 -4.14
CA GLY A 110 -4.52 -1.89 -2.91
C GLY A 110 -3.78 -0.77 -2.17
N SER A 111 -3.08 0.10 -2.89
CA SER A 111 -2.34 1.22 -2.30
C SER A 111 -3.26 2.26 -1.66
N VAL A 112 -4.43 2.52 -2.25
CA VAL A 112 -5.44 3.41 -1.68
C VAL A 112 -5.97 2.85 -0.36
N CYS A 113 -6.20 1.54 -0.25
CA CYS A 113 -6.58 0.92 1.02
C CYS A 113 -5.53 1.17 2.11
N ILE A 114 -4.24 1.03 1.81
CA ILE A 114 -3.17 1.31 2.78
C ILE A 114 -3.09 2.81 3.10
N ALA A 115 -3.34 3.68 2.12
CA ALA A 115 -3.40 5.13 2.35
C ALA A 115 -4.54 5.51 3.31
N VAL A 116 -5.72 4.92 3.13
CA VAL A 116 -6.87 5.10 4.02
C VAL A 116 -6.53 4.60 5.42
N TRP A 117 -5.93 3.41 5.53
CA TRP A 117 -5.48 2.85 6.79
C TRP A 117 -4.49 3.78 7.51
N GLY A 118 -3.46 4.27 6.81
CA GLY A 118 -2.44 5.15 7.37
C GLY A 118 -3.03 6.49 7.85
N GLY A 119 -3.91 7.09 7.05
CA GLY A 119 -4.62 8.31 7.45
C GLY A 119 -5.48 8.11 8.70
N ALA A 120 -6.26 7.03 8.75
CA ALA A 120 -7.14 6.71 9.86
C ALA A 120 -6.37 6.38 11.15
N ILE A 121 -5.26 5.64 11.07
CA ILE A 121 -4.42 5.36 12.24
C ILE A 121 -3.77 6.62 12.77
N ALA A 122 -3.25 7.48 11.89
CA ALA A 122 -2.72 8.76 12.33
C ALA A 122 -3.82 9.61 13.00
N TRP A 123 -5.04 9.62 12.47
CA TRP A 123 -6.18 10.32 13.08
C TRP A 123 -6.51 9.75 14.47
N LEU A 124 -6.59 8.43 14.61
CA LEU A 124 -6.85 7.75 15.88
C LEU A 124 -5.75 7.99 16.92
N ALA A 125 -4.47 7.94 16.52
CA ALA A 125 -3.32 8.20 17.39
C ALA A 125 -3.34 9.61 18.00
N ARG A 126 -3.88 10.59 17.27
CA ARG A 126 -4.06 11.96 17.78
C ARG A 126 -5.25 12.10 18.73
N ARG A 127 -6.20 11.16 18.71
CA ARG A 127 -7.39 11.15 19.58
C ARG A 127 -7.17 10.33 20.85
N SER A 128 -6.36 9.28 20.78
CA SER A 128 -6.13 8.35 21.88
C SER A 128 -4.64 8.04 22.02
N GLY A 129 -4.06 8.35 23.19
CA GLY A 129 -2.67 8.03 23.52
C GLY A 129 -2.44 6.61 24.03
N ARG A 130 -3.46 5.74 24.03
CA ARG A 130 -3.36 4.38 24.56
C ARG A 130 -2.80 3.43 23.50
N PRO A 131 -1.57 2.91 23.62
CA PRO A 131 -0.92 2.13 22.58
C PRO A 131 -1.66 0.83 22.27
N GLY A 132 -2.16 0.11 23.29
CA GLY A 132 -2.90 -1.13 23.09
C GLY A 132 -4.20 -0.95 22.29
N TRP A 133 -4.91 0.18 22.51
CA TRP A 133 -6.10 0.51 21.73
C TRP A 133 -5.74 0.78 20.25
N LEU A 134 -4.64 1.48 19.99
CA LEU A 134 -4.22 1.76 18.62
C LEU A 134 -3.87 0.50 17.85
N VAL A 135 -3.17 -0.46 18.47
CA VAL A 135 -2.85 -1.75 17.86
C VAL A 135 -4.13 -2.51 17.50
N LEU A 136 -5.09 -2.62 18.43
CA LEU A 136 -6.38 -3.27 18.17
C LEU A 136 -7.16 -2.56 17.06
N ALA A 137 -7.25 -1.23 17.11
CA ALA A 137 -7.96 -0.45 16.10
C ALA A 137 -7.30 -0.55 14.72
N GLY A 138 -5.97 -0.60 14.66
CA GLY A 138 -5.22 -0.77 13.41
C GLY A 138 -5.38 -2.14 12.80
N ALA A 139 -5.35 -3.20 13.62
CA ALA A 139 -5.64 -4.55 13.14
C ALA A 139 -7.09 -4.68 12.65
N ALA A 140 -8.06 -4.19 13.44
CA ALA A 140 -9.48 -4.20 13.06
C ALA A 140 -9.74 -3.41 11.77
N LEU A 141 -9.13 -2.23 11.63
CA LEU A 141 -9.26 -1.41 10.43
C LEU A 141 -8.63 -2.09 9.21
N TRP A 142 -7.48 -2.73 9.38
CA TRP A 142 -6.85 -3.49 8.29
C TRP A 142 -7.79 -4.61 7.81
N CYS A 143 -8.29 -5.44 8.73
CA CYS A 143 -9.23 -6.50 8.39
C CYS A 143 -10.52 -5.97 7.76
N ALA A 144 -11.05 -4.83 8.23
CA ALA A 144 -12.24 -4.22 7.66
C ALA A 144 -12.01 -3.70 6.22
N LEU A 145 -10.84 -3.10 5.96
CA LEU A 145 -10.48 -2.64 4.62
C LEU A 145 -10.25 -3.81 3.66
N GLU A 146 -9.60 -4.87 4.14
CA GLU A 146 -9.45 -6.13 3.39
C GLU A 146 -10.82 -6.74 3.06
N ALA A 147 -11.72 -6.86 4.05
CA ALA A 147 -13.07 -7.37 3.84
C ALA A 147 -13.87 -6.51 2.86
N LEU A 148 -13.77 -5.18 2.94
CA LEU A 148 -14.41 -4.27 1.99
C LEU A 148 -13.82 -4.45 0.59
N ARG A 149 -12.50 -4.63 0.48
CA ARG A 149 -11.82 -4.84 -0.79
C ARG A 149 -12.27 -6.13 -1.47
N ASN A 150 -12.44 -7.21 -0.72
CA ASN A 150 -12.95 -8.50 -1.21
C ASN A 150 -14.31 -8.41 -1.93
N TYR A 151 -15.13 -7.39 -1.65
CA TYR A 151 -16.40 -7.16 -2.38
C TYR A 151 -16.22 -6.42 -3.71
N THR A 152 -14.98 -6.09 -4.10
CA THR A 152 -14.70 -5.36 -5.33
C THR A 152 -14.09 -6.29 -6.40
N PRO A 153 -14.36 -6.05 -7.69
CA PRO A 153 -13.78 -6.86 -8.77
C PRO A 153 -12.27 -6.67 -8.94
N LEU A 154 -11.68 -5.73 -8.19
CA LEU A 154 -10.25 -5.42 -8.19
C LEU A 154 -9.50 -6.07 -7.02
N ASP A 155 -10.15 -6.94 -6.24
CA ASP A 155 -9.47 -7.63 -5.16
C ASP A 155 -8.48 -8.66 -5.69
N TRP A 156 -7.21 -8.32 -5.56
CA TRP A 156 -6.06 -9.17 -5.78
C TRP A 156 -5.16 -9.07 -4.56
N SER A 157 -5.71 -9.40 -3.38
CA SER A 157 -4.92 -9.51 -2.16
C SER A 157 -3.91 -10.64 -2.32
N PRO A 158 -2.60 -10.38 -2.21
CA PRO A 158 -1.63 -11.46 -2.08
C PRO A 158 -1.52 -11.95 -0.62
N LEU A 159 -2.21 -11.29 0.33
CA LEU A 159 -2.31 -11.65 1.75
C LEU A 159 -3.54 -12.53 2.01
#